data_AF-A0A663DZS3-F1
#
_entry.id   AF-A0A663DZS3-F1
#
_cell.length_a   1.000
_cell.length_b   1.000
_cell.length_c   1.000
_cell.angle_alpha   90.00
_cell.angle_beta   90.00
_cell.angle_gamma   90.00
#
_symmetry.space_group_name_H-M   'P 1'
#
loop_
_entity.id
_entity.type
_entity.pdbx_description
1 polymer ?
#
loop_
_entity_poly.entity_id
_entity_poly.type
_entity_poly.pdbx_seq_one_letter_code
_entity_poly.pdbx_strand_id
1 'polypeptide(L)'
;PPPPAIRWTLLFALPLLLDPCPLGAVGETRYEKFLRQHVDHPRTSVLAAHRYCETMLARRRVTAPGRPCKPSNTFVHAPAEELLAACTQTPDAAGLRSTPTPMGLTHHVRVACLDGLPVWGCGFSLPLGAP
;
A
#
# COMPACT_ATOMS: atom_id res chain seq x y z
N PRO A 1 -59.21 -28.48 34.58
CA PRO A 1 -58.91 -28.49 33.13
C PRO A 1 -58.56 -27.09 32.60
N PRO A 2 -57.27 -26.80 32.32
CA PRO A 2 -56.82 -25.51 31.82
C PRO A 2 -56.94 -25.42 30.28
N PRO A 3 -57.12 -24.21 29.70
CA PRO A 3 -57.10 -24.00 28.26
C PRO A 3 -55.67 -24.10 27.67
N PRO A 4 -55.53 -24.48 26.40
CA PRO A 4 -54.22 -24.64 25.75
C PRO A 4 -53.54 -23.29 25.49
N ALA A 5 -52.27 -23.19 25.91
CA ALA A 5 -51.38 -22.06 25.67
C ALA A 5 -51.11 -21.90 24.16
N ILE A 6 -51.95 -21.12 23.50
CA ILE A 6 -51.78 -20.71 22.11
C ILE A 6 -50.83 -19.51 22.08
N ARG A 7 -49.65 -19.76 21.52
CA ARG A 7 -48.88 -18.84 20.68
C ARG A 7 -48.46 -17.51 21.31
N TRP A 8 -47.56 -17.56 22.28
CA TRP A 8 -46.72 -16.40 22.68
C TRP A 8 -45.26 -16.55 22.25
N THR A 9 -44.95 -17.44 21.31
CA THR A 9 -43.57 -17.68 20.84
C THR A 9 -43.27 -17.09 19.46
N LEU A 10 -44.17 -16.32 18.86
CA LEU A 10 -43.96 -15.75 17.51
C LEU A 10 -43.67 -14.24 17.47
N LEU A 11 -43.42 -13.59 18.62
CA LEU A 11 -43.11 -12.15 18.67
C LEU A 11 -41.68 -11.79 19.10
N PHE A 12 -40.80 -12.76 19.35
CA PHE A 12 -39.38 -12.51 19.68
C PHE A 12 -38.38 -13.07 18.66
N ALA A 13 -38.85 -13.58 17.51
CA ALA A 13 -38.00 -14.21 16.50
C ALA A 13 -37.81 -13.36 15.23
N LEU A 14 -37.84 -12.01 15.33
CA LEU A 14 -37.65 -11.14 14.15
C LEU A 14 -36.61 -10.01 14.22
N PRO A 15 -35.82 -9.74 15.29
CA PRO A 15 -34.72 -8.78 15.17
C PRO A 15 -33.38 -9.50 15.01
N LEU A 16 -33.29 -10.56 14.18
CA LEU A 16 -32.01 -11.22 13.83
C LEU A 16 -31.70 -11.21 12.33
N LEU A 17 -32.38 -10.36 11.55
CA LEU A 17 -32.10 -10.17 10.11
C LEU A 17 -31.49 -8.80 9.77
N LEU A 18 -31.24 -7.95 10.77
CA LEU A 18 -30.32 -6.83 10.61
C LEU A 18 -29.06 -7.18 11.37
N ASP A 19 -28.27 -8.09 10.80
CA ASP A 19 -26.84 -8.15 11.07
C ASP A 19 -26.27 -6.92 10.36
N PRO A 20 -25.93 -5.82 11.06
CA PRO A 20 -25.16 -4.76 10.46
C PRO A 20 -23.75 -5.33 10.39
N CYS A 21 -23.51 -6.15 9.36
CA CYS A 21 -22.17 -6.53 8.99
C CYS A 21 -21.42 -5.20 8.86
N PRO A 22 -20.45 -4.89 9.73
CA PRO A 22 -19.64 -3.72 9.50
C PRO A 22 -18.93 -4.00 8.19
N LEU A 23 -19.43 -3.37 7.12
CA LEU A 23 -18.79 -3.25 5.81
C LEU A 23 -17.30 -3.06 6.11
N GLY A 24 -16.52 -4.07 5.72
CA GLY A 24 -15.22 -4.34 6.31
C GLY A 24 -14.38 -3.08 6.46
N ALA A 25 -13.64 -2.99 7.56
CA ALA A 25 -12.44 -2.16 7.57
C ALA A 25 -11.54 -2.71 6.45
N VAL A 26 -11.67 -2.15 5.25
CA VAL A 26 -10.85 -2.51 4.09
C VAL A 26 -9.42 -2.14 4.48
N GLY A 27 -8.66 -3.14 4.92
CA GLY A 27 -7.25 -2.97 5.20
C GLY A 27 -6.54 -2.59 3.91
N GLU A 28 -5.68 -1.58 3.98
CA GLU A 28 -4.82 -1.17 2.87
C GLU A 28 -4.07 -2.39 2.30
N THR A 29 -4.22 -2.63 1.00
CA THR A 29 -3.52 -3.70 0.28
C THR A 29 -2.01 -3.43 0.24
N ARG A 30 -1.22 -4.47 -0.05
CA ARG A 30 0.24 -4.31 -0.14
C ARG A 30 0.65 -3.34 -1.27
N TYR A 31 -0.12 -3.32 -2.36
CA TYR A 31 0.11 -2.42 -3.49
C TYR A 31 -0.30 -0.97 -3.15
N GLU A 32 -1.45 -0.75 -2.53
CA GLU A 32 -1.85 0.59 -2.05
C GLU A 32 -0.82 1.16 -1.07
N LYS A 33 -0.33 0.32 -0.15
CA LYS A 33 0.75 0.69 0.77
C LYS A 33 2.03 1.06 0.02
N PHE A 34 2.38 0.32 -1.04
CA PHE A 34 3.52 0.64 -1.90
C PHE A 34 3.36 2.02 -2.52
N LEU A 35 2.23 2.29 -3.18
CA LEU A 35 1.95 3.59 -3.80
C LEU A 35 2.02 4.72 -2.78
N ARG A 36 1.36 4.55 -1.63
CA ARG A 36 1.36 5.55 -0.57
C ARG A 36 2.76 5.86 -0.07
N GLN A 37 3.55 4.83 0.25
CA GLN A 37 4.85 4.99 0.91
C GLN A 37 6.01 5.28 -0.06
N HIS A 38 5.89 4.95 -1.35
CA HIS A 38 7.02 4.94 -2.28
C HIS A 38 6.81 5.68 -3.60
N VAL A 39 5.60 6.10 -3.96
CA VAL A 39 5.34 6.76 -5.24
C VAL A 39 4.86 8.19 -5.03
N ASP A 40 5.56 9.16 -5.62
CA ASP A 40 5.17 10.57 -5.63
C ASP A 40 5.31 11.14 -7.04
N HIS A 41 4.28 10.94 -7.84
CA HIS A 41 4.21 11.40 -9.23
C HIS A 41 2.84 12.04 -9.55
N PRO A 42 2.80 13.24 -10.15
CA PRO A 42 3.95 14.14 -10.36
C PRO A 42 4.58 14.52 -9.01
N ARG A 43 5.87 14.88 -9.03
CA ARG A 43 6.61 15.20 -7.80
C ARG A 43 5.90 16.34 -7.07
N THR A 44 5.59 16.12 -5.78
CA THR A 44 5.01 17.14 -4.92
C THR A 44 5.96 18.35 -4.83
N SER A 45 5.50 19.51 -5.25
CA SER A 45 6.21 20.77 -5.04
C SER A 45 6.10 21.18 -3.57
N VAL A 46 7.24 21.38 -2.92
CA VAL A 46 7.32 21.95 -1.58
C VAL A 46 8.02 23.29 -1.65
N LEU A 47 7.62 24.25 -0.82
CA LEU A 47 8.17 25.61 -0.80
C LEU A 47 9.71 25.60 -0.62
N ALA A 48 10.22 24.63 0.15
CA ALA A 48 11.65 24.42 0.34
C ALA A 48 12.02 22.97 0.04
N ALA A 49 12.85 22.75 -0.99
CA ALA A 49 13.25 21.42 -1.44
C ALA A 49 13.86 20.54 -0.33
N HIS A 50 14.60 21.14 0.60
CA HIS A 50 15.19 20.41 1.73
C HIS A 50 14.14 19.85 2.71
N ARG A 51 12.93 20.41 2.74
CA ARG A 51 11.80 19.91 3.56
C ARG A 51 10.97 18.83 2.86
N TYR A 52 11.31 18.49 1.62
CA TYR A 52 10.54 17.53 0.83
C TYR A 52 10.37 16.20 1.56
N CYS A 53 11.47 15.60 2.03
CA CYS A 53 11.44 14.30 2.68
C CYS A 53 10.59 14.30 3.95
N GLU A 54 10.79 15.27 4.84
CA GLU A 54 10.01 15.39 6.09
C GLU A 54 8.52 15.57 5.80
N THR A 55 8.21 16.44 4.83
CA THR A 55 6.83 16.71 4.40
C THR A 55 6.17 15.44 3.88
N MET A 56 6.88 14.69 3.04
CA MET A 56 6.33 13.49 2.42
C MET A 56 6.21 12.31 3.38
N LEU A 57 7.18 12.10 4.28
CA LEU A 57 7.08 11.07 5.32
C LEU A 57 5.83 11.27 6.20
N ALA A 58 5.57 12.51 6.60
CA ALA A 58 4.39 12.87 7.40
C ALA A 58 3.08 12.71 6.59
N ARG A 59 3.00 13.32 5.40
CA ARG A 59 1.81 13.26 4.54
C ARG A 59 1.44 11.83 4.17
N ARG A 60 2.45 11.00 3.89
CA ARG A 60 2.27 9.63 3.45
C ARG A 60 2.17 8.64 4.60
N ARG A 61 2.23 9.07 5.87
CA ARG A 61 2.12 8.18 7.06
C ARG A 61 3.09 6.98 6.96
N VAL A 62 4.31 7.23 6.51
CA VAL A 62 5.33 6.16 6.37
C VAL A 62 5.67 5.58 7.73
N THR A 63 5.70 6.44 8.75
CA THR A 63 5.74 6.06 10.16
C THR A 63 4.32 5.84 10.70
N ALA A 64 4.19 4.90 11.63
CA ALA A 64 2.95 4.64 12.34
C ALA A 64 3.22 4.66 13.86
N PRO A 65 2.34 5.23 14.69
CA PRO A 65 2.48 5.19 16.13
C PRO A 65 2.64 3.74 16.61
N GLY A 66 3.57 3.51 17.55
CA GLY A 66 3.82 2.19 18.12
C GLY A 66 4.53 1.19 17.20
N ARG A 67 5.04 1.61 16.02
CA ARG A 67 5.90 0.78 15.17
C ARG A 67 7.33 1.34 15.10
N PRO A 68 8.36 0.48 14.99
CA PRO A 68 9.71 0.93 14.75
C PRO A 68 9.81 1.82 13.52
N CYS A 69 10.56 2.92 13.63
CA CYS A 69 10.80 3.82 12.51
C CYS A 69 11.57 3.08 11.42
N LYS A 70 11.10 3.17 10.17
CA LYS A 70 11.82 2.64 9.02
C LYS A 70 13.09 3.49 8.81
N PRO A 71 14.29 2.88 8.70
CA PRO A 71 15.55 3.61 8.66
C PRO A 71 15.70 4.45 7.38
N SER A 72 15.11 4.02 6.27
CA SER A 72 15.14 4.74 5.00
C SER A 72 13.82 4.60 4.26
N ASN A 73 13.47 5.61 3.46
CA ASN A 73 12.34 5.58 2.55
C ASN A 73 12.68 6.32 1.27
N THR A 74 12.41 5.70 0.13
CA THR A 74 12.62 6.31 -1.19
C THR A 74 11.26 6.62 -1.81
N PHE A 75 11.12 7.83 -2.36
CA PHE A 75 9.99 8.22 -3.19
C PHE A 75 10.43 8.25 -4.66
N VAL A 76 9.72 7.50 -5.50
CA VAL A 76 9.91 7.45 -6.94
C VAL A 76 9.02 8.51 -7.60
N HIS A 77 9.59 9.33 -8.47
CA HIS A 77 8.87 10.37 -9.22
C HIS A 77 8.49 9.92 -10.62
N ALA A 78 7.87 8.75 -10.71
CA ALA A 78 7.45 8.17 -11.98
C ALA A 78 6.00 7.66 -11.88
N PRO A 79 5.31 7.54 -13.02
CA PRO A 79 3.95 7.04 -13.05
C PRO A 79 3.87 5.62 -12.48
N ALA A 80 2.76 5.29 -11.82
CA ALA A 80 2.59 3.98 -11.19
C ALA A 80 2.56 2.85 -12.23
N GLU A 81 2.08 3.15 -13.44
CA GLU A 81 2.02 2.25 -14.59
C GLU A 81 3.41 1.82 -15.07
N GLU A 82 4.43 2.68 -15.00
CA GLU A 82 5.80 2.30 -15.36
C GLU A 82 6.39 1.33 -14.33
N LEU A 83 6.07 1.52 -13.05
CA LEU A 83 6.46 0.60 -11.99
C LEU A 83 5.70 -0.73 -12.09
N LEU A 84 4.46 -0.71 -12.57
CA LEU A 84 3.69 -1.92 -12.86
C LEU A 84 4.28 -2.67 -14.06
N ALA A 85 4.73 -1.95 -15.09
CA ALA A 85 5.42 -2.55 -16.25
C ALA A 85 6.75 -3.22 -15.88
N ALA A 86 7.36 -2.88 -14.73
CA ALA A 86 8.47 -3.67 -14.20
C ALA A 86 8.06 -5.11 -13.92
N CYS A 87 6.83 -5.35 -13.46
CA CYS A 87 6.37 -6.69 -13.11
C CYS A 87 6.18 -7.63 -14.30
N THR A 88 6.23 -7.14 -15.54
CA THR A 88 6.22 -7.97 -16.76
C THR A 88 7.62 -8.35 -17.25
N GLN A 89 8.69 -7.78 -16.69
CA GLN A 89 10.07 -8.10 -17.06
C GLN A 89 10.60 -9.31 -16.30
N THR A 90 11.64 -9.95 -16.84
CA THR A 90 12.31 -11.07 -16.19
C THR A 90 12.99 -10.63 -14.89
N PRO A 91 12.83 -11.38 -13.78
CA PRO A 91 13.52 -11.07 -12.55
C PRO A 91 15.03 -11.36 -12.69
N ASP A 92 15.84 -10.57 -12.01
CA ASP A 92 17.27 -10.81 -11.86
C ASP A 92 17.56 -11.91 -10.81
N ALA A 93 18.85 -12.20 -10.58
CA ALA A 93 19.29 -13.22 -9.63
C ALA A 93 18.81 -12.98 -8.18
N ALA A 94 18.45 -11.74 -7.83
CA ALA A 94 17.90 -11.39 -6.52
C ALA A 94 16.36 -11.42 -6.49
N GLY A 95 15.70 -11.83 -7.58
CA GLY A 95 14.25 -11.87 -7.70
C GLY A 95 13.60 -10.52 -7.97
N LEU A 96 14.38 -9.49 -8.34
CA LEU A 96 13.87 -8.15 -8.62
C LEU A 96 13.71 -7.88 -10.10
N ARG A 97 12.81 -6.95 -10.42
CA ARG A 97 12.53 -6.56 -11.80
C ARG A 97 12.80 -5.07 -11.95
N SER A 98 13.55 -4.73 -12.98
CA SER A 98 13.83 -3.35 -13.37
C SER A 98 12.65 -2.74 -14.10
N THR A 99 12.55 -1.42 -14.19
CA THR A 99 11.60 -0.73 -15.08
C THR A 99 12.07 -0.83 -16.54
N PRO A 100 11.16 -0.87 -17.54
CA PRO A 100 11.56 -1.06 -18.94
C PRO A 100 12.37 0.13 -19.45
N THR A 101 12.01 1.32 -18.98
CA THR A 101 12.66 2.58 -19.25
C THR A 101 13.36 3.10 -17.99
N PRO A 102 14.50 3.80 -18.13
CA PRO A 102 15.09 4.54 -17.03
C PRO A 102 14.17 5.70 -16.64
N MET A 103 13.94 5.85 -15.33
CA MET A 103 13.15 6.96 -14.78
C MET A 103 14.04 8.21 -14.68
N GLY A 104 13.46 9.37 -14.34
CA GLY A 104 14.03 10.75 -14.44
C GLY A 104 15.42 11.06 -13.84
N LEU A 105 16.24 10.05 -13.50
CA LEU A 105 17.64 10.11 -13.14
C LEU A 105 18.52 9.16 -13.99
N THR A 106 18.16 8.81 -15.23
CA THR A 106 18.94 7.88 -16.10
C THR A 106 19.22 6.51 -15.49
N HIS A 107 18.42 6.08 -14.52
CA HIS A 107 18.55 4.79 -13.85
C HIS A 107 17.21 4.05 -13.83
N HIS A 108 17.28 2.72 -13.89
CA HIS A 108 16.14 1.86 -13.71
C HIS A 108 15.76 1.77 -12.23
N VAL A 109 14.47 1.72 -11.93
CA VAL A 109 13.99 1.38 -10.59
C VAL A 109 13.78 -0.13 -10.52
N ARG A 110 14.29 -0.76 -9.47
CA ARG A 110 14.09 -2.19 -9.21
C ARG A 110 13.01 -2.39 -8.16
N VAL A 111 12.05 -3.27 -8.44
CA VAL A 111 10.94 -3.62 -7.55
C VAL A 111 10.77 -5.12 -7.43
N ALA A 112 10.26 -5.57 -6.28
CA ALA A 112 9.73 -6.93 -6.15
C ALA A 112 8.27 -6.94 -6.61
N CYS A 113 7.78 -8.08 -7.09
CA CYS A 113 6.40 -8.22 -7.54
C CYS A 113 5.71 -9.39 -6.87
N LEU A 114 4.48 -9.18 -6.41
CA LEU A 114 3.61 -10.19 -5.83
C LEU A 114 2.29 -10.15 -6.61
N ASP A 115 1.86 -11.28 -7.16
CA ASP A 115 0.65 -11.39 -7.99
C ASP A 115 0.59 -10.38 -9.15
N GLY A 116 1.76 -10.07 -9.74
CA GLY A 116 1.89 -9.10 -10.82
C GLY A 116 1.89 -7.63 -10.39
N LEU A 117 1.80 -7.33 -9.09
CA LEU A 117 1.80 -5.97 -8.56
C LEU A 117 3.12 -5.63 -7.86
N PRO A 118 3.64 -4.40 -8.01
CA PRO A 118 4.89 -4.00 -7.39
C PRO A 118 4.72 -3.83 -5.88
N VAL A 119 5.70 -4.35 -5.13
CA VAL A 119 5.74 -4.31 -3.68
C VAL A 119 7.17 -4.01 -3.22
N TRP A 120 7.32 -3.17 -2.19
CA TRP A 120 8.62 -2.95 -1.57
C TRP A 120 8.77 -3.85 -0.35
N GLY A 121 9.79 -4.70 -0.35
CA GLY A 121 10.12 -5.55 0.79
C GLY A 121 10.72 -4.75 1.95
N CYS A 122 10.49 -5.19 3.19
CA CYS A 122 11.05 -4.53 4.39
C CYS A 122 12.59 -4.52 4.47
N GLY A 123 13.31 -5.19 3.56
CA GLY A 123 14.78 -5.18 3.47
C GLY A 123 15.34 -4.63 2.15
N PHE A 124 14.48 -4.18 1.23
CA PHE A 124 14.92 -3.67 -0.06
C PHE A 124 15.17 -2.17 0.00
N SER A 125 16.32 -1.79 0.52
CA SER A 125 16.88 -0.48 0.17
C SER A 125 17.29 -0.58 -1.30
N LEU A 126 16.68 0.23 -2.19
CA LEU A 126 17.34 0.52 -3.47
C LEU A 126 18.77 0.94 -3.12
N PRO A 127 19.81 0.40 -3.78
CA PRO A 127 21.14 0.91 -3.60
C PRO A 127 21.08 2.40 -3.94
N LEU A 128 21.24 3.23 -2.91
CA LEU A 128 21.35 4.67 -3.02
C LEU A 128 22.61 4.95 -3.83
N GLY A 129 22.45 5.24 -5.11
CA GLY A 129 23.52 5.64 -6.01
C GLY A 129 24.50 4.51 -6.35
N ALA A 130 24.47 4.07 -7.60
CA ALA A 130 25.75 3.88 -8.28
C ALA A 130 26.13 5.26 -8.85
N PRO A 131 27.42 5.66 -8.81
CA PRO A 131 27.88 6.93 -9.35
C PRO A 131 27.57 7.11 -10.84
#